data_AF-A0A9D8QTZ8-F1
#
_entry.id   AF-A0A9D8QTZ8-F1
#
_cell.length_a   1.000
_cell.length_b   1.000
_cell.length_c   1.000
_cell.angle_alpha   90.00
_cell.angle_beta   90.00
_cell.angle_gamma   90.00
#
_symmetry.space_group_name_H-M   'P 1'
#
loop_
_entity.id
_entity.type
_entity.pdbx_description
1 polymer ?
#
loop_
_entity_poly.entity_id
_entity_poly.type
_entity_poly.pdbx_seq_one_letter_code
_entity_poly.pdbx_strand_id
1 'polypeptide(L)'
;MKRQPAAEENTDFEPIPVETRLGNALSQTPLLDIHTHLYDPAMGKMLLWGIDDLLVYHYLVSEVFRYLPVPYEDFFALDKEQQADFIWNELFIQHSPISESCRGVITTLNMLGLDVNKRDLKNIRKWFSKRTVEEHVNDVFELGNLRG
;
A
#
# COMPACT_ATOMS: atom_id res chain seq x y z
N MET A 1 60.77 30.90 1.11
CA MET A 1 59.33 30.55 1.24
C MET A 1 59.07 29.35 0.34
N LYS A 2 59.06 28.12 0.90
CA LYS A 2 58.81 26.89 0.13
C LYS A 2 57.31 26.80 -0.16
N ARG A 3 56.92 26.68 -1.43
CA ARG A 3 55.52 26.38 -1.80
C ARG A 3 55.19 24.97 -1.31
N GLN A 4 54.12 24.83 -0.55
CA GLN A 4 53.51 23.53 -0.28
C GLN A 4 52.94 22.97 -1.60
N PRO A 5 53.05 21.66 -1.88
CA PRO A 5 52.33 21.05 -2.99
C PRO A 5 50.83 21.12 -2.71
N ALA A 6 50.05 21.42 -3.75
CA ALA A 6 48.59 21.36 -3.68
C ALA A 6 48.16 19.94 -3.30
N ALA A 7 47.18 19.82 -2.40
CA ALA A 7 46.54 18.55 -2.12
C ALA A 7 45.93 18.03 -3.43
N GLU A 8 46.31 16.81 -3.84
CA GLU A 8 45.64 16.10 -4.91
C GLU A 8 44.19 15.87 -4.47
N GLU A 9 43.25 16.57 -5.11
CA GLU A 9 41.84 16.22 -5.01
C GLU A 9 41.69 14.80 -5.58
N ASN A 10 41.28 13.88 -4.71
CA ASN A 10 41.03 12.51 -5.06
C ASN A 10 39.79 12.48 -5.98
N THR A 11 40.01 12.42 -7.29
CA THR A 11 38.96 12.46 -8.33
C THR A 11 38.37 11.08 -8.64
N ASP A 12 38.60 10.07 -7.79
CA ASP A 12 38.00 8.74 -7.95
C ASP A 12 36.53 8.74 -7.51
N PHE A 13 35.69 9.47 -8.24
CA PHE A 13 34.26 9.22 -8.27
C PHE A 13 33.99 8.23 -9.40
N GLU A 14 33.87 6.95 -9.08
CA GLU A 14 33.20 6.03 -10.00
C GLU A 14 31.77 6.56 -10.23
N PRO A 15 31.38 6.85 -11.47
CA PRO A 15 30.06 7.37 -11.74
C PRO A 15 29.02 6.32 -11.37
N ILE A 16 28.10 6.69 -10.47
CA ILE A 16 26.97 5.83 -10.09
C ILE A 16 26.25 5.38 -11.38
N PRO A 17 25.91 4.08 -11.53
CA PRO A 17 25.21 3.56 -12.70
C PRO A 17 23.94 4.36 -13.02
N VAL A 18 23.64 4.50 -14.30
CA VAL A 18 22.48 5.31 -14.75
C VAL A 18 21.17 4.78 -14.17
N GLU A 19 21.06 3.46 -14.01
CA GLU A 19 19.91 2.78 -13.41
C GLU A 19 19.73 3.19 -11.95
N THR A 20 20.83 3.26 -11.18
CA THR A 20 20.82 3.69 -9.79
C THR A 20 20.50 5.18 -9.68
N ARG A 21 21.06 6.02 -10.56
CA ARG A 21 20.75 7.46 -10.60
C ARG A 21 19.27 7.70 -10.92
N LEU A 22 18.74 6.98 -11.91
CA LEU A 22 17.33 7.05 -12.28
C LEU A 22 16.43 6.53 -11.16
N GLY A 23 16.78 5.39 -10.56
CA GLY A 23 16.04 4.83 -9.42
C GLY A 23 15.98 5.79 -8.23
N ASN A 24 17.08 6.47 -7.92
CA ASN A 24 17.12 7.49 -6.87
C ASN A 24 16.27 8.71 -7.23
N ALA A 25 16.35 9.20 -8.48
CA ALA A 25 15.54 10.32 -8.92
C ALA A 25 14.04 10.01 -8.85
N LEU A 26 13.64 8.82 -9.31
CA LEU A 26 12.24 8.37 -9.29
C LEU A 26 11.72 8.18 -7.86
N SER A 27 12.49 7.56 -6.97
CA SER A 27 12.05 7.31 -5.59
C SER A 27 11.95 8.58 -4.75
N GLN A 28 12.80 9.57 -5.00
CA GLN A 28 12.85 10.81 -4.23
C GLN A 28 11.90 11.90 -4.73
N THR A 29 11.38 11.78 -5.96
CA THR A 29 10.48 12.80 -6.53
C THR A 29 9.08 12.67 -5.91
N PRO A 30 8.57 13.70 -5.19
CA PRO A 30 7.23 13.64 -4.64
C PRO A 30 6.17 13.54 -5.73
N LEU A 31 5.22 12.64 -5.54
CA LEU A 31 4.14 12.36 -6.48
C LEU A 31 2.96 13.30 -6.22
N LEU A 32 2.48 13.95 -7.28
CA LEU A 32 1.19 14.62 -7.29
C LEU A 32 0.20 13.69 -7.99
N ASP A 33 -0.68 13.05 -7.22
CA ASP A 33 -1.75 12.26 -7.80
C ASP A 33 -2.91 13.18 -8.20
N ILE A 34 -3.01 13.41 -9.51
CA ILE A 34 -3.99 14.34 -10.10
C ILE A 34 -5.41 13.74 -10.16
N HIS A 35 -5.58 12.44 -9.89
CA HIS A 35 -6.88 11.79 -9.97
C HIS A 35 -7.01 10.65 -8.98
N THR A 36 -7.72 10.92 -7.89
CA THR A 36 -8.10 9.92 -6.89
C THR A 36 -9.59 9.99 -6.59
N HIS A 37 -10.10 8.94 -5.97
CA HIS A 37 -11.40 8.94 -5.29
C HIS A 37 -11.23 9.02 -3.77
N LEU A 38 -10.16 9.69 -3.32
CA LEU A 38 -9.89 9.95 -1.91
C LEU A 38 -10.43 11.32 -1.52
N TYR A 39 -10.68 11.51 -0.23
CA TYR A 39 -11.23 12.74 0.34
C TYR A 39 -10.44 13.15 1.57
N ASP A 40 -10.50 14.44 1.91
CA ASP A 40 -9.91 14.95 3.15
C ASP A 40 -10.54 14.25 4.39
N PRO A 41 -9.77 13.94 5.46
CA PRO A 41 -10.31 13.37 6.70
C PRO A 41 -11.53 14.11 7.27
N ALA A 42 -11.62 15.43 7.07
CA ALA A 42 -12.78 16.23 7.49
C ALA A 42 -14.09 15.84 6.78
N MET A 43 -14.02 15.13 5.64
CA MET A 43 -15.19 14.57 4.96
C MET A 43 -15.67 13.24 5.56
N GLY A 44 -15.02 12.76 6.63
CA GLY A 44 -15.46 11.62 7.43
C GLY A 44 -15.61 10.35 6.62
N LYS A 45 -16.84 9.80 6.56
CA LYS A 45 -17.13 8.49 5.95
C LYS A 45 -16.89 8.42 4.44
N MET A 46 -16.69 9.55 3.77
CA MET A 46 -16.34 9.57 2.34
C MET A 46 -14.91 9.10 2.10
N LEU A 47 -14.00 9.30 3.05
CA LEU A 47 -12.66 8.75 3.02
C LEU A 47 -12.70 7.29 3.49
N LEU A 48 -12.61 6.36 2.54
CA LEU A 48 -12.49 4.93 2.81
C LEU A 48 -11.04 4.59 3.16
N TRP A 49 -10.82 3.83 4.23
CA TRP A 49 -9.50 3.42 4.68
C TRP A 49 -9.58 2.19 5.59
N GLY A 50 -8.45 1.52 5.78
CA GLY A 50 -8.38 0.30 6.59
C GLY A 50 -8.44 -0.99 5.78
N ILE A 51 -8.12 -2.11 6.42
CA ILE A 51 -7.99 -3.40 5.74
C ILE A 51 -9.29 -3.89 5.12
N ASP A 52 -10.44 -3.69 5.76
CA ASP A 52 -11.70 -4.19 5.22
C ASP A 52 -12.10 -3.39 3.97
N ASP A 53 -11.89 -2.06 3.94
CA ASP A 53 -12.10 -1.23 2.76
C ASP A 53 -11.14 -1.58 1.61
N LEU A 54 -9.89 -1.94 1.91
CA LEU A 54 -8.96 -2.47 0.90
C LEU A 54 -9.45 -3.79 0.32
N LEU A 55 -9.95 -4.71 1.16
CA LEU A 55 -10.39 -6.03 0.73
C LEU A 55 -11.69 -5.98 -0.08
N VAL A 56 -12.64 -5.12 0.27
CA VAL A 56 -13.89 -4.96 -0.49
C VAL A 56 -13.76 -4.01 -1.68
N TYR A 57 -12.54 -3.63 -2.06
CA TYR A 57 -12.31 -2.89 -3.29
C TYR A 57 -12.86 -3.66 -4.49
N HIS A 58 -13.55 -2.95 -5.39
CA HIS A 58 -14.37 -3.58 -6.43
C HIS A 58 -13.60 -4.50 -7.39
N TYR A 59 -12.27 -4.35 -7.50
CA TYR A 59 -11.42 -5.29 -8.25
C TYR A 59 -11.39 -6.67 -7.58
N LEU A 60 -11.18 -6.71 -6.25
CA LEU A 60 -11.16 -7.96 -5.48
C LEU A 60 -12.55 -8.59 -5.38
N VAL A 61 -13.60 -7.77 -5.27
CA VAL A 61 -14.99 -8.24 -5.37
C VAL A 61 -15.22 -8.92 -6.74
N SER A 62 -14.75 -8.31 -7.82
CA SER A 62 -14.87 -8.91 -9.17
C SER A 62 -14.06 -10.21 -9.30
N GLU A 63 -12.87 -10.27 -8.70
CA GLU A 63 -12.01 -11.46 -8.71
C GLU A 63 -12.62 -12.62 -7.92
N VAL A 64 -13.17 -12.36 -6.71
CA VAL A 64 -13.76 -13.41 -5.88
C VAL A 64 -14.99 -14.03 -6.54
N PHE A 65 -15.77 -13.24 -7.29
CA PHE A 65 -16.90 -13.76 -8.05
C PHE A 65 -16.52 -14.74 -9.17
N ARG A 66 -15.24 -14.84 -9.54
CA ARG A 66 -14.76 -15.87 -10.48
C ARG A 66 -14.57 -17.24 -9.83
N TYR A 67 -14.42 -17.29 -8.52
CA TYR A 67 -14.27 -18.52 -7.73
C TYR A 67 -15.59 -18.96 -7.11
N LEU A 68 -16.54 -18.04 -6.99
CA LEU A 68 -17.78 -18.22 -6.27
C LEU A 68 -18.86 -18.97 -7.05
N PRO A 69 -19.45 -20.04 -6.46
CA PRO A 69 -20.76 -20.53 -6.85
C PRO A 69 -21.91 -19.80 -6.10
N VAL A 70 -21.62 -18.79 -5.27
CA VAL A 70 -22.60 -18.06 -4.45
C VAL A 70 -23.29 -16.97 -5.28
N PRO A 71 -24.63 -16.83 -5.19
CA PRO A 71 -25.36 -15.72 -5.79
C PRO A 71 -24.83 -14.35 -5.33
N TYR A 72 -24.77 -13.37 -6.24
CA TYR A 72 -24.32 -12.00 -5.94
C TYR A 72 -25.06 -11.38 -4.76
N GLU A 73 -26.38 -11.61 -4.70
CA GLU A 73 -27.28 -11.07 -3.68
C GLU A 73 -26.87 -11.49 -2.26
N ASP A 74 -26.43 -12.73 -2.10
CA ASP A 74 -26.00 -13.25 -0.80
C ASP A 74 -24.72 -12.56 -0.33
N PHE A 75 -23.75 -12.32 -1.24
CA PHE A 75 -22.53 -11.58 -0.90
C PHE A 75 -22.83 -10.13 -0.53
N PHE A 76 -23.69 -9.45 -1.28
CA PHE A 76 -24.05 -8.05 -1.01
C PHE A 76 -24.97 -7.87 0.21
N ALA A 77 -25.58 -8.95 0.71
CA ALA A 77 -26.35 -8.95 1.96
C ALA A 77 -25.45 -9.04 3.21
N LEU A 78 -24.20 -9.49 3.06
CA LEU A 78 -23.21 -9.52 4.13
C LEU A 78 -22.80 -8.11 4.57
N ASP A 79 -22.41 -7.97 5.84
CA ASP A 79 -21.73 -6.76 6.28
C ASP A 79 -20.29 -6.70 5.71
N LYS A 80 -19.65 -5.51 5.80
CA LYS A 80 -18.32 -5.28 5.22
C LYS A 80 -17.26 -6.22 5.79
N GLU A 81 -17.32 -6.51 7.10
CA GLU A 81 -16.34 -7.37 7.75
C GLU A 81 -16.45 -8.81 7.22
N GLN A 82 -17.68 -9.30 7.06
CA GLN A 82 -17.98 -10.59 6.46
C GLN A 82 -17.57 -10.67 4.99
N GLN A 83 -17.79 -9.61 4.21
CA GLN A 83 -17.31 -9.53 2.82
C GLN A 83 -15.78 -9.59 2.75
N ALA A 84 -15.10 -8.85 3.63
CA ALA A 84 -13.64 -8.85 3.72
C ALA A 84 -13.09 -10.22 4.15
N ASP A 85 -13.72 -10.88 5.12
CA ASP A 85 -13.38 -12.24 5.54
C ASP A 85 -13.50 -13.22 4.37
N PHE A 86 -14.58 -13.10 3.60
CA PHE A 86 -14.83 -13.94 2.43
C PHE A 86 -13.72 -13.77 1.38
N ILE A 87 -13.43 -12.53 0.99
CA ILE A 87 -12.40 -12.19 0.01
C ILE A 87 -11.02 -12.63 0.49
N TRP A 88 -10.69 -12.38 1.76
CA TRP A 88 -9.42 -12.79 2.35
C TRP A 88 -9.24 -14.31 2.29
N ASN A 89 -10.26 -15.06 2.73
CA ASN A 89 -10.20 -16.51 2.67
C ASN A 89 -10.01 -17.01 1.24
N GLU A 90 -10.84 -16.54 0.29
CA GLU A 90 -10.83 -17.09 -1.06
C GLU A 90 -9.58 -16.70 -1.86
N LEU A 91 -9.18 -15.43 -1.82
CA LEU A 91 -8.11 -14.90 -2.69
C LEU A 91 -6.70 -14.94 -2.07
N PHE A 92 -6.59 -15.08 -0.74
CA PHE A 92 -5.29 -15.03 -0.04
C PHE A 92 -4.97 -16.32 0.73
N ILE A 93 -5.99 -17.08 1.16
CA ILE A 93 -5.80 -18.34 1.90
C ILE A 93 -5.94 -19.55 0.98
N GLN A 94 -7.10 -19.70 0.32
CA GLN A 94 -7.37 -20.84 -0.57
C GLN A 94 -6.54 -20.76 -1.85
N HIS A 95 -6.22 -19.55 -2.29
CA HIS A 95 -5.40 -19.30 -3.46
C HIS A 95 -4.21 -18.41 -3.13
N SER A 96 -3.13 -18.56 -3.90
CA SER A 96 -1.99 -17.65 -3.81
C SER A 96 -2.38 -16.27 -4.35
N PRO A 97 -2.12 -15.17 -3.61
CA PRO A 97 -2.52 -13.82 -3.98
C PRO A 97 -1.62 -13.21 -5.07
N ILE A 98 -1.71 -13.75 -6.30
CA ILE A 98 -0.82 -13.40 -7.42
C ILE A 98 -1.37 -12.29 -8.33
N SER A 99 -2.67 -11.96 -8.25
CA SER A 99 -3.23 -10.85 -9.02
C SER A 99 -2.66 -9.51 -8.53
N GLU A 100 -2.62 -8.51 -9.40
CA GLU A 100 -2.10 -7.18 -9.03
C GLU A 100 -2.93 -6.52 -7.92
N SER A 101 -4.26 -6.74 -7.90
CA SER A 101 -5.14 -6.24 -6.83
C SER A 101 -4.77 -6.87 -5.48
N CYS A 102 -4.59 -8.20 -5.43
CA CYS A 102 -4.19 -8.90 -4.22
C CYS A 102 -2.77 -8.50 -3.78
N ARG A 103 -1.83 -8.43 -4.73
CA ARG A 103 -0.45 -7.99 -4.49
C ARG A 103 -0.42 -6.56 -3.94
N GLY A 104 -1.28 -5.67 -4.44
CA GLY A 104 -1.46 -4.31 -3.94
C GLY A 104 -1.74 -4.29 -2.44
N VAL A 105 -2.73 -5.06 -1.98
CA VAL A 105 -3.04 -5.19 -0.54
C VAL A 105 -1.82 -5.66 0.26
N ILE A 106 -1.12 -6.68 -0.23
CA ILE A 106 0.08 -7.21 0.44
C ILE A 106 1.21 -6.16 0.51
N THR A 107 1.45 -5.43 -0.58
CA THR A 107 2.43 -4.33 -0.62
C THR A 107 2.07 -3.25 0.39
N THR A 108 0.81 -2.81 0.42
CA THR A 108 0.33 -1.79 1.37
C THR A 108 0.57 -2.23 2.82
N LEU A 109 0.20 -3.47 3.17
CA LEU A 109 0.42 -4.00 4.52
C LEU A 109 1.91 -4.07 4.89
N ASN A 110 2.77 -4.52 3.97
CA ASN A 110 4.21 -4.57 4.19
C ASN A 110 4.81 -3.17 4.38
N MET A 111 4.39 -2.18 3.59
CA MET A 111 4.85 -0.79 3.73
C MET A 111 4.41 -0.17 5.06
N LEU A 112 3.24 -0.54 5.58
CA LEU A 112 2.77 -0.16 6.92
C LEU A 112 3.47 -0.94 8.05
N GLY A 113 4.44 -1.80 7.74
CA GLY A 113 5.25 -2.55 8.71
C GLY A 113 4.57 -3.80 9.28
N LEU A 114 3.51 -4.30 8.64
CA LEU A 114 2.78 -5.50 9.08
C LEU A 114 3.38 -6.77 8.49
N ASP A 115 3.50 -7.82 9.32
CA ASP A 115 3.94 -9.14 8.89
C ASP A 115 2.77 -9.96 8.31
N VAL A 116 2.62 -9.88 6.99
CA VAL A 116 1.59 -10.59 6.23
C VAL A 116 1.80 -12.10 6.15
N ASN A 117 3.00 -12.62 6.44
CA ASN A 117 3.28 -14.07 6.34
C ASN A 117 2.49 -14.88 7.36
N LYS A 118 2.09 -14.26 8.48
CA LYS A 118 1.22 -14.86 9.49
C LYS A 118 -0.22 -15.07 9.02
N ARG A 119 -0.62 -14.40 7.94
CA ARG A 119 -1.98 -14.46 7.36
C ARG A 119 -3.10 -14.19 8.38
N ASP A 120 -2.82 -13.35 9.36
CA ASP A 120 -3.67 -13.11 10.52
C ASP A 120 -4.46 -11.81 10.36
N LEU A 121 -5.60 -11.90 9.66
CA LEU A 121 -6.48 -10.76 9.39
C LEU A 121 -6.97 -10.09 10.68
N LYS A 122 -7.21 -10.87 11.74
CA LYS A 122 -7.65 -10.34 13.03
C LYS A 122 -6.61 -9.43 13.67
N ASN A 123 -5.35 -9.83 13.66
CA ASN A 123 -4.27 -8.98 14.18
C ASN A 123 -4.02 -7.75 13.28
N ILE A 124 -4.22 -7.86 11.96
CA ILE A 124 -4.17 -6.72 11.04
C ILE A 124 -5.29 -5.72 11.38
N ARG A 125 -6.56 -6.17 11.52
CA ARG A 125 -7.67 -5.31 11.98
C ARG A 125 -7.37 -4.63 13.30
N LYS A 126 -6.82 -5.38 14.27
CA LYS A 126 -6.42 -4.84 15.57
C LYS A 126 -5.37 -3.74 15.44
N TRP A 127 -4.45 -3.84 14.50
CA TRP A 127 -3.47 -2.78 14.23
C TRP A 127 -4.15 -1.51 13.70
N PHE A 128 -5.02 -1.64 12.68
CA PHE A 128 -5.77 -0.50 12.15
C PHE A 128 -6.65 0.18 13.21
N SER A 129 -7.30 -0.60 14.09
CA SER A 129 -8.18 -0.07 15.15
C SER A 129 -7.50 0.83 16.19
N LYS A 130 -6.16 0.83 16.23
CA LYS A 130 -5.37 1.64 17.17
C LYS A 130 -4.96 3.00 16.60
N ARG A 131 -5.35 3.30 15.36
CA ARG A 131 -4.97 4.51 14.64
C ARG A 131 -6.15 5.45 14.50
N THR A 132 -5.85 6.74 14.45
CA THR A 132 -6.76 7.75 13.92
C THR A 132 -6.65 7.81 12.39
N VAL A 133 -7.68 8.38 11.75
CA VAL A 133 -7.67 8.56 10.29
C VAL A 133 -6.59 9.54 9.87
N GLU A 134 -6.33 10.58 10.67
CA GLU A 134 -5.29 11.58 10.43
C GLU A 134 -3.89 10.96 10.48
N GLU A 135 -3.61 10.14 11.49
CA GLU A 135 -2.36 9.39 11.57
C GLU A 135 -2.21 8.43 10.40
N HIS A 136 -3.29 7.77 9.97
CA HIS A 136 -3.21 6.86 8.82
C HIS A 136 -2.92 7.61 7.52
N VAL A 137 -3.59 8.73 7.27
CA VAL A 137 -3.37 9.58 6.09
C VAL A 137 -1.93 10.10 6.05
N ASN A 138 -1.41 10.60 7.17
CA ASN A 138 -0.02 11.06 7.23
C ASN A 138 0.98 9.93 6.89
N ASP A 139 0.81 8.74 7.50
CA ASP A 139 1.70 7.60 7.22
C ASP A 139 1.64 7.19 5.75
N VAL A 140 0.45 7.08 5.13
CA VAL A 140 0.35 6.63 3.73
C VAL A 140 0.83 7.69 2.74
N PHE A 141 0.71 8.98 3.06
CA PHE A 141 1.28 10.05 2.25
C PHE A 141 2.82 10.04 2.33
N GLU A 142 3.38 9.86 3.52
CA GLU A 142 4.83 9.76 3.71
C GLU A 142 5.40 8.52 3.00
N LEU A 143 4.80 7.34 3.26
CA LEU A 143 5.23 6.07 2.67
C LEU A 143 5.06 6.04 1.14
N GLY A 144 4.03 6.70 0.63
CA GLY A 144 3.78 6.84 -0.81
C GLY A 144 4.57 7.95 -1.49
N ASN A 145 5.36 8.73 -0.75
CA ASN A 145 6.00 9.97 -1.21
C ASN A 145 5.02 10.90 -1.94
N LEU A 146 3.81 11.04 -1.40
CA LEU A 146 2.76 11.87 -1.97
C LEU A 146 2.93 13.32 -1.51
N ARG A 147 2.72 14.25 -2.44
CA ARG A 147 2.63 15.67 -2.14
C ARG A 147 1.20 16.00 -1.69
N GLY A 148 1.04 16.30 -0.40
CA GLY A 148 -0.18 16.88 0.18
C GLY A 148 -0.35 18.36 -0.11
#